data_AF-A0A7J9GYX3-F1
#
_entry.id   AF-A0A7J9GYX3-F1
#
_cell.length_a   1.000
_cell.length_b   1.000
_cell.length_c   1.000
_cell.angle_alpha   90.00
_cell.angle_beta   90.00
_cell.angle_gamma   90.00
#
_symmetry.space_group_name_H-M   'P 1'
#
loop_
_entity.id
_entity.type
_entity.pdbx_description
1 polymer ?
#
loop_
_entity_poly.entity_id
_entity_poly.type
_entity_poly.pdbx_seq_one_letter_code
_entity_poly.pdbx_strand_id
1 'polypeptide(L)'
;DWGKESQQGFKHSKLEDQCTHSEKYILACDSMTLLIKPKYYDFFSRSMVSMQHYWPIRRKNKCRDLKFAVEWGNNHPHEAQAIGKAGSKFIEETLTMRNVYDYMFHLLNEYSKLLKFKPTVPSKSHRVCAESVACLQKGLWKDFMLQSMVKSPSHKLPCALPPPYEPQAIQASLDREDKITRQVEKWETEYWKKTKP
;
A
#
# COMPACT_ATOMS: atom_id res chain seq x y z
N ASP A 1 -20.84 15.08 6.43
CA ASP A 1 -21.88 14.50 7.30
C ASP A 1 -22.27 13.14 6.73
N TRP A 2 -21.95 12.06 7.44
CA TRP A 2 -22.17 10.69 6.97
C TRP A 2 -23.65 10.29 6.93
N GLY A 3 -24.49 10.88 7.78
CA GLY A 3 -25.93 10.63 7.77
C GLY A 3 -26.57 11.17 6.49
N LYS A 4 -26.16 12.37 6.07
CA LYS A 4 -26.60 12.99 4.83
C LYS A 4 -26.13 12.22 3.58
N GLU A 5 -24.87 11.78 3.55
CA GLU A 5 -24.36 10.98 2.41
C GLU A 5 -25.05 9.63 2.27
N SER A 6 -25.34 8.95 3.38
CA SER A 6 -26.07 7.68 3.34
C SER A 6 -27.47 7.84 2.73
N GLN A 7 -28.17 8.93 3.03
CA GLN A 7 -29.49 9.22 2.46
C GLN A 7 -29.43 9.56 0.96
N GLN A 8 -28.31 10.10 0.50
CA GLN A 8 -28.09 10.48 -0.89
C GLN A 8 -27.44 9.38 -1.74
N GLY A 9 -27.19 8.21 -1.15
CA GLY A 9 -26.59 7.06 -1.83
C GLY A 9 -25.10 7.22 -2.09
N PHE A 10 -24.38 7.94 -1.23
CA PHE A 10 -22.93 8.15 -1.30
C PHE A 10 -22.45 8.82 -2.59
N LYS A 11 -23.32 9.59 -3.25
CA LYS A 11 -23.03 10.23 -4.55
C LYS A 11 -21.79 11.13 -4.52
N HIS A 12 -21.45 11.70 -3.38
CA HIS A 12 -20.28 12.58 -3.22
C HIS A 12 -19.10 11.92 -2.48
N SER A 13 -19.21 10.63 -2.19
CA SER A 13 -18.17 9.82 -1.53
C SER A 13 -17.85 8.57 -2.35
N LYS A 14 -18.03 8.67 -3.66
CA LYS A 14 -17.60 7.68 -4.63
C LYS A 14 -16.09 7.47 -4.58
N LEU A 15 -15.67 6.22 -4.71
CA LEU A 15 -14.25 5.89 -4.58
C LEU A 15 -13.45 6.38 -5.80
N GLU A 16 -14.09 6.37 -6.96
CA GLU A 16 -13.56 6.92 -8.21
C GLU A 16 -13.30 8.43 -8.15
N ASP A 17 -14.05 9.16 -7.31
CA ASP A 17 -13.90 10.60 -7.10
C ASP A 17 -12.97 10.91 -5.91
N GLN A 18 -12.44 9.87 -5.24
CA GLN A 18 -11.64 9.93 -4.02
C GLN A 18 -10.12 9.83 -4.26
N CYS A 19 -9.60 10.33 -5.39
CA CYS A 19 -8.16 10.61 -5.53
C CYS A 19 -7.59 11.57 -4.44
N THR A 20 -8.46 12.03 -3.55
CA THR A 20 -8.21 12.87 -2.39
C THR A 20 -8.19 12.12 -1.05
N HIS A 21 -8.55 10.82 -0.99
CA HIS A 21 -8.76 10.09 0.27
C HIS A 21 -8.16 8.66 0.30
N SER A 22 -7.28 8.43 1.29
CA SER A 22 -6.52 7.22 1.65
C SER A 22 -5.31 6.85 0.78
N GLU A 23 -4.24 6.39 1.43
CA GLU A 23 -2.91 6.15 0.84
C GLU A 23 -2.94 5.25 -0.41
N LYS A 24 -3.59 4.08 -0.33
CA LYS A 24 -3.65 3.15 -1.47
C LYS A 24 -4.43 3.68 -2.67
N TYR A 25 -5.44 4.52 -2.46
CA TYR A 25 -6.24 5.09 -3.56
C TYR A 25 -5.55 6.35 -4.13
N ILE A 26 -4.86 7.14 -3.31
CA ILE A 26 -4.03 8.27 -3.76
C ILE A 26 -2.88 7.77 -4.65
N LEU A 27 -2.25 6.65 -4.27
CA LEU A 27 -1.17 6.04 -5.06
C LEU A 27 -1.62 5.55 -6.44
N ALA A 28 -2.92 5.35 -6.68
CA ALA A 28 -3.47 4.82 -7.93
C ALA A 28 -4.01 5.91 -8.89
N CYS A 29 -3.84 7.19 -8.57
CA CYS A 29 -4.45 8.30 -9.31
C CYS A 29 -3.49 9.06 -10.25
N ASP A 30 -2.38 8.44 -10.66
CA ASP A 30 -1.32 9.00 -11.53
C ASP A 30 -0.74 10.33 -11.05
N SER A 31 -1.00 10.67 -9.80
CA SER A 31 -0.59 11.90 -9.15
C SER A 31 0.65 11.61 -8.30
N MET A 32 1.59 12.56 -8.28
CA MET A 32 2.79 12.43 -7.45
C MET A 32 2.37 12.33 -5.97
N THR A 33 2.44 11.13 -5.41
CA THR A 33 2.04 10.90 -4.02
C THR A 33 3.10 11.46 -3.07
N LEU A 34 2.68 12.31 -2.13
CA LEU A 34 3.56 12.85 -1.09
C LEU A 34 3.49 11.96 0.15
N LEU A 35 4.49 11.11 0.35
CA LEU A 35 4.49 10.13 1.44
C LEU A 35 5.30 10.61 2.64
N ILE A 36 4.61 10.88 3.75
CA ILE A 36 5.29 11.17 5.03
C ILE A 36 5.97 9.91 5.53
N LYS A 37 7.28 10.01 5.81
CA LYS A 37 8.11 8.89 6.29
C LYS A 37 7.34 8.04 7.33
N PRO A 38 6.94 6.81 6.96
CA PRO A 38 6.05 6.01 7.79
C PRO A 38 6.76 5.59 9.08
N LYS A 39 5.98 5.41 10.14
CA LYS A 39 6.43 4.71 11.38
C LYS A 39 6.07 3.23 11.31
N TYR A 40 4.95 2.94 10.65
CA TYR A 40 4.39 1.61 10.48
C TYR A 40 4.35 1.33 8.99
N TYR A 41 4.76 0.12 8.61
CA TYR A 41 4.80 -0.31 7.23
C TYR A 41 3.66 -1.30 7.00
N ASP A 42 3.01 -1.17 5.86
CA ASP A 42 2.11 -2.19 5.35
C ASP A 42 2.92 -3.26 4.61
N PHE A 43 2.32 -4.40 4.30
CA PHE A 43 3.01 -5.55 3.70
C PHE A 43 3.68 -5.23 2.35
N PHE A 44 3.16 -4.24 1.62
CA PHE A 44 3.68 -3.81 0.32
C PHE A 44 4.55 -2.55 0.38
N SER A 45 4.42 -1.74 1.44
CA SER A 45 4.97 -0.37 1.40
C SER A 45 6.49 -0.34 1.43
N ARG A 46 7.14 -1.42 1.90
CA ARG A 46 8.60 -1.59 1.85
C ARG A 46 9.16 -1.82 0.45
N SER A 47 8.31 -2.22 -0.49
CA SER A 47 8.70 -2.42 -1.89
C SER A 47 8.58 -1.13 -2.71
N MET A 48 8.06 -0.04 -2.12
CA MET A 48 8.02 1.25 -2.77
C MET A 48 9.36 1.98 -2.64
N VAL A 49 9.79 2.64 -3.73
CA VAL A 49 11.08 3.33 -3.82
C VAL A 49 10.84 4.83 -3.86
N SER A 50 11.54 5.58 -3.00
CA SER A 50 11.43 7.04 -2.95
C SER A 50 11.89 7.65 -4.27
N MET A 51 11.25 8.74 -4.71
CA MET A 51 11.49 9.42 -5.99
C MET A 51 11.25 8.57 -7.26
N GLN A 52 10.81 7.32 -7.10
CA GLN A 52 10.37 6.47 -8.19
C GLN A 52 8.85 6.25 -8.13
N HIS A 53 8.32 5.85 -6.96
CA HIS A 53 6.89 5.59 -6.77
C HIS A 53 6.16 6.70 -6.00
N TYR A 54 6.90 7.53 -5.25
CA TYR A 54 6.35 8.62 -4.44
C TYR A 54 7.42 9.66 -4.12
N TRP A 55 7.00 10.84 -3.66
CA TRP A 55 7.88 11.88 -3.11
C TRP A 55 8.00 11.77 -1.57
N PRO A 56 9.21 11.62 -1.00
CA PRO A 56 9.38 11.46 0.45
C PRO A 56 9.21 12.78 1.22
N ILE A 57 8.48 12.76 2.33
CA ILE A 57 8.28 13.90 3.24
C ILE A 57 8.77 13.55 4.66
N ARG A 58 9.59 14.40 5.30
CA ARG A 58 10.10 14.09 6.64
C ARG A 58 9.06 14.34 7.71
N ARG A 59 9.13 13.54 8.78
CA ARG A 59 8.21 13.70 9.92
C ARG A 59 8.43 14.98 10.72
N LYS A 60 9.65 15.52 10.82
CA LYS A 60 9.92 16.65 11.72
C LYS A 60 9.43 17.98 11.12
N ASN A 61 9.67 18.22 9.83
CA ASN A 61 9.43 19.51 9.16
C ASN A 61 8.31 19.44 8.10
N LYS A 62 7.29 18.60 8.33
CA LYS A 62 6.28 18.21 7.33
C LYS A 62 5.73 19.36 6.51
N CYS A 63 5.28 20.46 7.13
CA CYS A 63 4.64 21.56 6.41
C CYS A 63 5.60 22.24 5.43
N ARG A 64 6.87 22.39 5.84
CA ARG A 64 7.92 23.01 5.03
C ARG A 64 8.31 22.10 3.85
N ASP A 65 8.44 20.80 4.12
CA ASP A 65 8.77 19.80 3.11
C ASP A 65 7.61 19.63 2.11
N LEU A 66 6.36 19.62 2.59
CA LEU A 66 5.16 19.56 1.75
C LEU A 66 5.07 20.78 0.82
N LYS A 67 5.29 21.99 1.36
CA LYS A 67 5.29 23.21 0.54
C LYS A 67 6.34 23.13 -0.56
N PHE A 68 7.56 22.71 -0.24
CA PHE A 68 8.61 22.51 -1.24
C PHE A 68 8.23 21.46 -2.28
N ALA A 69 7.72 20.30 -1.88
CA ALA A 69 7.33 19.23 -2.80
C ALA A 69 6.25 19.67 -3.79
N VAL A 70 5.26 20.45 -3.33
CA VAL A 70 4.21 21.04 -4.17
C VAL A 70 4.80 22.05 -5.15
N GLU A 71 5.63 22.98 -4.67
CA GLU A 71 6.28 23.99 -5.52
C GLU A 71 7.22 23.33 -6.54
N TRP A 72 7.96 22.30 -6.14
CA TRP A 72 8.80 21.52 -7.04
C TRP A 72 7.96 20.82 -8.12
N GLY A 73 6.88 20.13 -7.74
CA GLY A 73 6.02 19.41 -8.68
C GLY A 73 5.33 20.33 -9.69
N ASN A 74 4.89 21.50 -9.25
CA ASN A 74 4.31 22.53 -10.14
C ASN A 74 5.33 23.06 -11.16
N ASN A 75 6.62 23.11 -10.78
CA ASN A 75 7.70 23.56 -11.67
C ASN A 75 8.32 22.42 -12.52
N HIS A 76 8.02 21.16 -12.20
CA HIS A 76 8.52 19.95 -12.89
C HIS A 76 7.36 18.99 -13.22
N PRO A 77 6.38 19.43 -14.03
CA PRO A 77 5.13 18.68 -14.23
C PRO A 77 5.36 17.32 -14.89
N HIS A 78 6.33 17.19 -15.79
CA HIS A 78 6.64 15.93 -16.47
C HIS A 78 7.24 14.90 -15.51
N GLU A 79 8.17 15.32 -14.66
CA GLU A 79 8.81 14.48 -13.66
C GLU A 79 7.84 14.09 -12.55
N ALA A 80 7.02 15.05 -12.08
CA ALA A 80 5.95 14.78 -11.12
C ALA A 80 4.95 13.74 -11.67
N GLN A 81 4.52 13.89 -12.93
CA GLN A 81 3.65 12.91 -13.57
C GLN A 81 4.32 11.55 -13.74
N ALA A 82 5.62 11.51 -14.07
CA ALA A 82 6.36 10.26 -14.18
C ALA A 82 6.42 9.49 -12.86
N ILE A 83 6.66 10.19 -11.74
CA ILE A 83 6.61 9.60 -10.39
C ILE A 83 5.20 9.09 -10.08
N GLY A 84 4.17 9.90 -10.35
CA GLY A 84 2.77 9.52 -10.13
C GLY A 84 2.38 8.25 -10.89
N LYS A 85 2.66 8.20 -12.20
CA LYS A 85 2.39 7.03 -13.06
C LYS A 85 3.16 5.80 -12.61
N ALA A 86 4.42 5.95 -12.22
CA ALA A 86 5.20 4.83 -11.70
C ALA A 86 4.64 4.31 -10.37
N GLY A 87 4.12 5.19 -9.51
CA GLY A 87 3.37 4.85 -8.30
C GLY A 87 2.10 4.04 -8.62
N SER A 88 1.24 4.55 -9.50
CA SER A 88 0.00 3.84 -9.87
C SER A 88 0.30 2.49 -10.49
N LYS A 89 1.23 2.45 -11.45
CA LYS A 89 1.64 1.22 -12.10
C LYS A 89 2.14 0.17 -11.09
N PHE A 90 2.94 0.60 -10.10
CA PHE A 90 3.39 -0.29 -9.04
C PHE A 90 2.20 -0.89 -8.27
N ILE A 91 1.20 -0.09 -7.92
CA ILE A 91 0.01 -0.56 -7.21
C ILE A 91 -0.83 -1.50 -8.07
N GLU A 92 -1.07 -1.14 -9.33
CA GLU A 92 -1.81 -1.96 -10.29
C GLU A 92 -1.17 -3.34 -10.51
N GLU A 93 0.16 -3.38 -10.64
CA GLU A 93 0.88 -4.63 -10.90
C GLU A 93 1.14 -5.43 -9.61
N THR A 94 1.44 -4.77 -8.50
CA THR A 94 1.90 -5.42 -7.26
C THR A 94 0.74 -5.74 -6.31
N LEU A 95 -0.24 -4.85 -6.16
CA LEU A 95 -1.38 -5.01 -5.25
C LEU A 95 -2.61 -5.62 -5.91
N THR A 96 -2.41 -6.57 -6.82
CA THR A 96 -3.50 -7.40 -7.33
C THR A 96 -4.03 -8.33 -6.24
N MET A 97 -5.33 -8.68 -6.28
CA MET A 97 -5.91 -9.65 -5.33
C MET A 97 -5.19 -11.01 -5.37
N ARG A 98 -4.66 -11.39 -6.53
CA ARG A 98 -3.80 -12.57 -6.67
C ARG A 98 -2.56 -12.47 -5.78
N ASN A 99 -1.80 -11.38 -5.89
CA ASN A 99 -0.59 -11.20 -5.11
C ASN A 99 -0.87 -11.05 -3.60
N VAL A 100 -2.01 -10.45 -3.23
CA VAL A 100 -2.46 -10.40 -1.83
C VAL A 100 -2.69 -11.81 -1.27
N TYR A 101 -3.41 -12.66 -2.00
CA TYR A 101 -3.63 -14.05 -1.57
C TYR A 101 -2.34 -14.88 -1.58
N ASP A 102 -1.48 -14.70 -2.59
CA ASP A 102 -0.17 -15.36 -2.65
C ASP A 102 0.69 -14.96 -1.44
N TYR A 103 0.73 -13.67 -1.08
CA TYR A 103 1.42 -13.18 0.11
C TYR A 103 0.88 -13.81 1.40
N MET A 104 -0.45 -13.81 1.59
CA MET A 104 -1.08 -14.41 2.77
C MET A 104 -0.79 -15.90 2.88
N PHE A 105 -0.88 -16.63 1.77
CA PHE A 105 -0.58 -18.07 1.72
C PHE A 105 0.87 -18.33 2.13
N HIS A 106 1.84 -17.64 1.51
CA HIS A 106 3.25 -17.81 1.84
C HIS A 106 3.57 -17.41 3.28
N LEU A 107 3.01 -16.31 3.77
CA LEU A 107 3.20 -15.87 5.15
C LEU A 107 2.76 -16.95 6.15
N LEU A 108 1.54 -17.48 5.98
CA LEU A 108 1.01 -18.52 6.86
C LEU A 108 1.80 -19.84 6.72
N ASN A 109 2.17 -20.21 5.49
CA ASN A 109 2.95 -21.41 5.23
C ASN A 109 4.33 -21.37 5.90
N GLU A 110 5.10 -20.28 5.71
CA GLU A 110 6.42 -20.12 6.32
C GLU A 110 6.32 -19.99 7.84
N TYR A 111 5.33 -19.26 8.36
CA TYR A 111 5.11 -19.17 9.81
C TYR A 111 4.80 -20.54 10.42
N SER A 112 4.02 -21.38 9.74
CA SER A 112 3.67 -22.71 10.25
C SER A 112 4.90 -23.61 10.49
N LYS A 113 5.97 -23.44 9.70
CA LYS A 113 7.23 -24.18 9.85
C LYS A 113 7.99 -23.82 11.13
N LEU A 114 7.70 -22.65 11.72
CA LEU A 114 8.32 -22.20 12.97
C LEU A 114 7.65 -22.81 14.22
N LEU A 115 6.51 -23.48 14.06
CA LEU A 115 5.78 -24.08 15.17
C LEU A 115 6.60 -25.23 15.77
N LYS A 116 6.91 -25.12 17.06
CA LYS A 116 7.63 -26.15 17.83
C LYS A 116 6.70 -27.17 18.50
N PHE A 117 5.42 -27.17 18.12
CA PHE A 117 4.38 -28.03 18.69
C PHE A 117 3.39 -28.44 17.60
N LYS A 118 2.67 -29.54 17.83
CA LYS A 118 1.57 -29.96 16.97
C LYS A 118 0.28 -29.20 17.36
N PRO A 119 -0.29 -28.37 16.49
CA PRO A 119 -1.52 -27.65 16.80
C PRO A 119 -2.68 -28.61 17.10
N THR A 120 -3.47 -28.30 18.12
CA THR A 120 -4.70 -29.00 18.48
C THR A 120 -5.86 -28.02 18.49
N VAL A 121 -7.02 -28.45 18.02
CA VAL A 121 -8.24 -27.63 18.00
C VAL A 121 -8.75 -27.40 19.43
N PRO A 122 -8.84 -26.15 19.92
CA PRO A 122 -9.37 -25.87 21.25
C PRO A 122 -10.85 -26.25 21.39
N SER A 123 -11.27 -26.70 22.57
CA SER A 123 -12.65 -27.16 22.81
C SER A 123 -13.73 -26.09 22.61
N LYS A 124 -13.38 -24.82 22.78
CA LYS A 124 -14.27 -23.65 22.57
C LYS A 124 -14.18 -23.07 21.15
N SER A 125 -13.47 -23.73 20.22
CA SER A 125 -13.38 -23.24 18.85
C SER A 125 -14.69 -23.48 18.10
N HIS A 126 -15.04 -22.53 17.25
CA HIS A 126 -16.14 -22.67 16.31
C HIS A 126 -15.58 -22.89 14.92
N ARG A 127 -16.07 -23.93 14.24
CA ARG A 127 -15.69 -24.18 12.85
C ARG A 127 -16.21 -23.05 11.97
N VAL A 128 -15.29 -22.46 11.22
CA VAL A 128 -15.59 -21.43 10.23
C VAL A 128 -15.45 -22.06 8.84
N CYS A 129 -16.56 -22.24 8.13
CA CYS A 129 -16.62 -22.60 6.71
C CYS A 129 -16.98 -21.35 5.90
N ALA A 130 -16.60 -21.29 4.62
CA ALA A 130 -16.97 -20.16 3.76
C ALA A 130 -18.49 -19.93 3.74
N GLU A 131 -19.25 -21.02 3.69
CA GLU A 131 -20.69 -21.05 3.79
C GLU A 131 -21.18 -20.60 5.17
N SER A 132 -20.50 -20.99 6.26
CA SER A 132 -20.94 -20.63 7.60
C SER A 132 -20.66 -19.15 7.92
N VAL A 133 -19.57 -18.55 7.40
CA VAL A 133 -19.32 -17.10 7.52
C VAL A 133 -20.40 -16.34 6.78
N ALA A 134 -20.66 -16.70 5.51
CA ALA A 134 -21.68 -16.05 4.70
C ALA A 134 -23.09 -16.23 5.30
N CYS A 135 -23.39 -17.40 5.88
CA CYS A 135 -24.68 -17.70 6.51
C CYS A 135 -24.96 -16.88 7.77
N LEU A 136 -23.93 -16.40 8.47
CA LEU A 136 -24.10 -15.51 9.63
C LEU A 136 -24.42 -14.06 9.22
N GLN A 137 -24.20 -13.70 7.95
CA GLN A 137 -24.47 -12.36 7.44
C GLN A 137 -25.86 -12.28 6.78
N LYS A 138 -26.39 -11.06 6.67
CA LYS A 138 -27.69 -10.76 6.04
C LYS A 138 -27.56 -9.67 4.99
N GLY A 139 -28.48 -9.66 4.02
CA GLY A 139 -28.53 -8.66 2.94
C GLY A 139 -27.26 -8.67 2.08
N LEU A 140 -26.86 -7.49 1.61
CA LEU A 140 -25.72 -7.28 0.70
C LEU A 140 -24.41 -7.96 1.15
N TRP A 141 -24.14 -8.00 2.46
CA TRP A 141 -22.94 -8.65 2.98
C TRP A 141 -22.91 -10.16 2.70
N LYS A 142 -24.06 -10.83 2.83
CA LYS A 142 -24.19 -12.25 2.47
C LYS A 142 -23.97 -12.46 0.99
N ASP A 143 -24.58 -11.61 0.15
CA ASP A 143 -24.47 -11.71 -1.31
C ASP A 143 -23.02 -11.52 -1.76
N PHE A 144 -22.31 -10.52 -1.25
CA PHE A 144 -20.89 -10.29 -1.56
C PHE A 144 -19.98 -11.42 -1.08
N MET A 145 -20.24 -11.99 0.11
CA MET A 145 -19.47 -13.14 0.59
C MET A 145 -19.70 -14.38 -0.29
N LEU A 146 -20.95 -14.68 -0.66
CA LEU A 146 -21.26 -15.80 -1.55
C LEU A 146 -20.67 -15.62 -2.96
N GLN A 147 -20.68 -14.40 -3.49
CA GLN A 147 -20.10 -14.07 -4.80
C GLN A 147 -18.57 -14.18 -4.82
N SER A 148 -17.91 -13.88 -3.70
CA SER A 148 -16.45 -13.97 -3.57
C SER A 148 -15.95 -15.37 -3.19
N MET A 149 -16.84 -16.34 -2.98
CA MET A 149 -16.44 -17.72 -2.69
C MET A 149 -15.69 -18.34 -3.87
N VAL A 150 -14.54 -18.93 -3.57
CA VAL A 150 -13.78 -19.76 -4.51
C VAL A 150 -14.55 -21.06 -4.74
N LYS A 151 -15.07 -21.26 -5.95
CA LYS A 151 -15.92 -22.42 -6.30
C LYS A 151 -15.14 -23.69 -6.64
N SER A 152 -13.86 -23.56 -7.00
CA SER A 152 -13.00 -24.69 -7.34
C SER A 152 -11.54 -24.36 -6.99
N PRO A 153 -10.72 -25.38 -6.68
CA PRO A 153 -9.29 -25.20 -6.53
C PRO A 153 -8.67 -24.57 -7.78
N SER A 154 -7.64 -23.74 -7.59
CA SER A 154 -6.86 -23.20 -8.70
C SER A 154 -6.21 -24.34 -9.50
N HIS A 155 -6.36 -24.32 -10.83
CA HIS A 155 -5.61 -25.21 -11.73
C HIS A 155 -4.14 -24.83 -11.87
N LYS A 156 -3.76 -23.62 -11.42
CA LYS A 156 -2.37 -23.16 -11.35
C LYS A 156 -1.79 -23.52 -9.99
N LEU A 157 -0.60 -24.11 -10.00
CA LEU A 157 0.18 -24.32 -8.78
C LEU A 157 0.44 -22.97 -8.08
N PRO A 158 0.55 -22.96 -6.74
CA PRO A 158 1.01 -21.79 -6.00
C PRO A 158 2.33 -21.28 -6.59
N CYS A 159 2.54 -19.96 -6.58
CA CYS A 159 3.83 -19.42 -6.97
C CYS A 159 4.93 -19.94 -6.02
N ALA A 160 6.15 -20.06 -6.54
CA ALA A 160 7.30 -20.35 -5.70
C ALA A 160 7.74 -19.04 -5.04
N LEU A 161 7.88 -19.06 -3.71
CA LEU A 161 8.46 -17.91 -3.02
C LEU A 161 9.92 -17.79 -3.46
N PRO A 162 10.38 -16.61 -3.91
CA PRO A 162 11.78 -16.41 -4.24
C PRO A 162 12.65 -16.63 -2.99
N PRO A 163 13.92 -17.01 -3.16
CA PRO A 163 14.84 -17.13 -2.03
C PRO A 163 14.95 -15.79 -1.27
N PRO A 164 15.25 -15.82 0.03
CA PRO A 164 15.48 -14.60 0.80
C PRO A 164 16.56 -13.72 0.15
N TYR A 165 16.40 -12.41 0.26
CA TYR A 165 17.42 -11.48 -0.20
C TYR A 165 18.72 -11.65 0.59
N GLU A 166 19.85 -11.64 -0.12
CA GLU A 166 21.16 -11.60 0.49
C GLU A 166 21.33 -10.33 1.35
N PRO A 167 22.02 -10.39 2.50
CA PRO A 167 22.21 -9.22 3.37
C PRO A 167 22.80 -8.01 2.63
N GLN A 168 23.68 -8.24 1.67
CA GLN A 168 24.29 -7.19 0.84
C GLN A 168 23.27 -6.48 -0.06
N ALA A 169 22.31 -7.22 -0.64
CA ALA A 169 21.25 -6.64 -1.47
C ALA A 169 20.26 -5.80 -0.63
N ILE A 170 19.98 -6.26 0.60
CA ILE A 170 19.19 -5.50 1.56
C ILE A 170 19.92 -4.19 1.92
N GLN A 171 21.21 -4.27 2.25
CA GLN A 171 22.01 -3.09 2.59
C GLN A 171 22.09 -2.10 1.43
N ALA A 172 22.34 -2.58 0.21
CA ALA A 172 22.36 -1.73 -0.99
C ALA A 172 21.03 -1.01 -1.22
N SER A 173 19.90 -1.67 -0.92
CA SER A 173 18.56 -1.05 -1.03
C SER A 173 18.37 0.04 0.01
N LEU A 174 18.81 -0.18 1.26
CA LEU A 174 18.76 0.81 2.34
C LEU A 174 19.67 2.02 2.03
N ASP A 175 20.88 1.77 1.53
CA ASP A 175 21.84 2.81 1.16
C ASP A 175 21.32 3.67 0.00
N ARG A 176 20.65 3.04 -0.97
CA ARG A 176 19.97 3.75 -2.07
C ARG A 176 18.87 4.67 -1.55
N GLU A 177 18.01 4.19 -0.66
CA GLU A 177 16.96 4.99 -0.04
C GLU A 177 17.51 6.16 0.79
N ASP A 178 18.59 5.95 1.54
CA ASP A 178 19.25 7.00 2.30
C ASP A 178 19.87 8.06 1.38
N LYS A 179 20.52 7.63 0.28
CA LYS A 179 21.07 8.54 -0.73
C LYS A 179 20.00 9.42 -1.36
N ILE A 180 18.85 8.84 -1.74
CA ILE A 180 17.72 9.57 -2.30
C ILE A 180 17.17 10.57 -1.27
N THR A 181 17.01 10.13 -0.02
CA THR A 181 16.53 10.99 1.06
C THR A 181 17.44 12.21 1.24
N ARG A 182 18.76 12.01 1.32
CA ARG A 182 19.73 13.11 1.44
C ARG A 182 19.71 14.07 0.26
N GLN A 183 19.47 13.56 -0.94
CA GLN A 183 19.37 14.38 -2.15
C GLN A 183 18.15 15.31 -2.09
N VAL A 184 16.98 14.78 -1.72
CA VAL A 184 15.76 15.60 -1.55
C VAL A 184 15.95 16.65 -0.45
N GLU A 185 16.55 16.27 0.68
CA GLU A 185 16.87 17.20 1.77
C GLU A 185 17.82 18.33 1.34
N LYS A 186 18.78 18.02 0.47
CA LYS A 186 19.69 19.03 -0.10
C LYS A 186 18.93 20.02 -0.98
N TRP A 187 18.07 19.54 -1.88
CA TRP A 187 17.23 20.39 -2.72
C TRP A 187 16.30 21.30 -1.91
N GLU A 188 15.64 20.75 -0.88
CA GLU A 188 14.85 21.54 0.06
C GLU A 188 15.69 22.64 0.72
N THR A 189 16.88 22.27 1.22
CA THR A 189 17.75 23.22 1.92
C THR A 189 18.19 24.35 1.00
N GLU A 190 18.55 24.05 -0.25
CA GLU A 190 18.93 25.03 -1.27
C GLU A 190 17.74 25.94 -1.65
N TYR A 191 16.57 25.36 -1.85
CA TYR A 191 15.35 26.11 -2.14
C TYR A 191 15.05 27.16 -1.04
N TRP A 192 15.08 26.71 0.21
CA TRP A 192 14.82 27.58 1.36
C TRP A 192 15.93 28.57 1.67
N LYS A 193 17.16 28.33 1.22
CA LYS A 193 18.24 29.34 1.29
C LYS A 193 18.00 30.47 0.29
N LYS A 194 17.49 30.15 -0.90
CA LYS A 194 17.20 31.12 -1.98
C LYS A 194 15.94 31.94 -1.74
N THR A 195 14.98 31.42 -0.97
CA THR A 195 13.70 32.08 -0.66
C THR A 195 13.69 32.84 0.67
N LYS A 196 14.80 32.82 1.43
CA LYS A 196 14.97 33.74 2.55
C LYS A 196 15.19 35.15 2.01
N PRO A 197 14.45 36.15 2.50
CA PRO A 197 14.70 37.55 2.15
C PRO A 197 16.10 38.00 2.58
#